data_AF-A0A5N7MU18-F1
#
_entry.id   AF-A0A5N7MU18-F1
#
_cell.length_a   1.000
_cell.length_b   1.000
_cell.length_c   1.000
_cell.angle_alpha   90.00
_cell.angle_beta   90.00
_cell.angle_gamma   90.00
#
_symmetry.space_group_name_H-M   'P 1'
#
loop_
_entity.id
_entity.type
_entity.pdbx_description
1 polymer ?
#
loop_
_entity_poly.entity_id
_entity_poly.type
_entity_poly.pdbx_seq_one_letter_code
_entity_poly.pdbx_strand_id
1 'polypeptide(L)' 'MKRFVQGQERSQGTLFPACLDEYVSDENPVRVIDVFVEELDLRALGFERVIPHATGRPA' A
#
# COMPACT_ATOMS: atom_id res chain seq x y z
N MET A 1 -7.10 -19.31 -6.49
CA MET A 1 -5.64 -19.12 -6.58
C MET A 1 -5.29 -17.65 -6.38
N LYS A 2 -4.37 -17.31 -5.48
CA LYS A 2 -3.96 -15.92 -5.24
C LYS A 2 -2.98 -15.48 -6.35
N ARG A 3 -3.39 -14.54 -7.22
CA ARG A 3 -2.59 -14.07 -8.38
C ARG A 3 -1.77 -12.78 -8.11
N PHE A 4 -1.77 -12.28 -6.88
CA PHE A 4 -0.84 -11.24 -6.40
C PHE A 4 -0.50 -11.48 -4.93
N VAL A 5 0.74 -11.17 -4.55
CA VAL A 5 1.16 -11.00 -3.15
C VAL A 5 0.78 -9.58 -2.76
N GLN A 6 -0.29 -9.43 -1.98
CA GLN A 6 -0.60 -8.16 -1.34
C GLN A 6 0.37 -8.02 -0.16
N GLY A 7 1.21 -6.99 -0.17
CA GLY A 7 2.00 -6.63 1.00
C GLY A 7 1.06 -6.30 2.17
N GLN A 8 1.53 -6.50 3.40
CA GLN A 8 0.79 -6.03 4.57
C GLN A 8 0.78 -4.50 4.56
N GLU A 9 -0.34 -3.93 4.99
CA GLU A 9 -0.47 -2.49 5.20
C GLU A 9 0.50 -2.08 6.34
N ARG A 10 1.17 -0.92 6.19
CA ARG A 10 2.31 -0.56 7.03
C ARG A 10 1.92 -0.24 8.47
N SER A 11 0.67 0.16 8.71
CA SER A 11 0.04 0.34 10.02
C SER A 11 -0.57 -0.95 10.58
N GLN A 12 -0.62 -2.04 9.80
CA GLN A 12 -1.23 -3.30 10.20
C GLN A 12 -0.41 -3.91 11.33
N GLY A 13 -0.92 -3.77 12.56
CA GLY A 13 -0.32 -4.40 13.73
C GLY A 13 -0.24 -5.91 13.57
N THR A 14 0.95 -6.48 13.77
CA THR A 14 1.13 -7.92 13.94
C THR A 14 1.25 -8.26 15.42
N LEU A 15 1.08 -9.55 15.79
CA LEU A 15 1.17 -9.96 17.19
C LEU A 15 2.55 -9.60 17.78
N PHE A 16 3.60 -9.65 16.93
CA PHE A 16 4.96 -9.12 17.05
C PHE A 16 5.61 -9.23 15.65
N PRO A 17 6.38 -8.25 15.12
CA PRO A 17 6.79 -6.94 15.64
C PRO A 17 5.84 -5.76 15.31
N ALA A 18 6.19 -4.57 15.84
CA ALA A 18 5.55 -3.28 15.58
C ALA A 18 5.31 -3.03 14.08
N CYS A 19 4.30 -2.24 13.74
CA CYS A 19 3.98 -1.96 12.35
C CYS A 19 5.16 -1.23 11.68
N LEU A 20 5.31 -1.34 10.35
CA LEU A 20 6.47 -0.77 9.65
C LEU A 20 6.55 0.76 9.86
N ASP A 21 5.41 1.42 10.04
CA ASP A 21 5.35 2.86 10.32
C ASP A 21 5.91 3.24 11.68
N GLU A 22 5.83 2.37 12.69
CA GLU A 22 6.48 2.60 13.99
C GLU A 22 8.01 2.62 13.92
N TYR A 23 8.59 2.06 12.85
CA TYR A 23 10.03 2.08 12.60
C TYR A 23 10.48 3.23 11.68
N VAL A 24 9.55 3.88 11.00
CA VAL A 24 9.84 4.92 10.02
C VAL A 24 9.30 6.24 10.53
N SER A 25 10.21 7.12 10.97
CA SER A 25 9.84 8.49 11.35
C SER A 25 8.98 9.18 10.30
N ASP A 26 8.07 10.05 10.73
CA ASP A 26 7.27 10.91 9.86
C ASP A 26 8.14 11.85 9.02
N GLU A 27 9.32 12.22 9.54
CA GLU A 27 10.32 13.05 8.85
C GLU A 27 11.28 12.22 7.97
N ASN A 28 11.07 10.91 7.84
CA ASN A 28 11.93 10.08 7.02
C ASN A 28 11.76 10.44 5.54
N PRO A 29 12.84 10.71 4.78
CA PRO A 29 12.73 11.07 3.36
C PRO A 29 12.02 10.02 2.50
N VAL A 30 11.98 8.75 2.93
CA VAL A 30 11.23 7.69 2.23
C VAL A 30 9.73 7.99 2.13
N ARG A 31 9.16 8.81 3.03
CA ARG A 31 7.75 9.22 3.03
C ARG A 31 7.35 9.98 1.76
N VAL A 32 8.31 10.54 1.03
CA VAL A 32 8.06 11.16 -0.28
C VAL A 32 7.46 10.17 -1.29
N ILE A 33 7.74 8.86 -1.15
CA ILE A 33 7.21 7.83 -2.03
C ILE A 33 5.71 7.66 -1.81
N ASP A 34 5.25 7.74 -0.56
CA ASP A 34 3.82 7.63 -0.23
C ASP A 34 3.05 8.77 -0.90
N VAL A 35 3.51 10.02 -0.73
CA VAL A 35 2.94 11.22 -1.39
C VAL A 35 3.01 11.11 -2.91
N PHE A 36 4.13 10.65 -3.47
CA PHE A 36 4.27 10.50 -4.91
C PHE A 36 3.25 9.51 -5.48
N VAL A 37 3.05 8.36 -4.83
CA VAL A 37 2.12 7.32 -5.30
C VAL A 37 0.66 7.75 -5.15
N GLU A 38 0.32 8.47 -4.08
CA GLU A 38 -1.04 9.02 -3.85
C GLU A 38 -1.48 9.99 -4.95
N GLU A 39 -0.55 10.74 -5.53
CA GLU A 39 -0.83 11.71 -6.61
C GLU A 39 -0.90 11.06 -8.00
N LEU A 40 -0.58 9.76 -8.15
CA LEU A 40 -0.65 9.09 -9.44
C LEU A 40 -2.07 8.63 -9.78
N ASP A 41 -2.58 9.05 -10.93
CA ASP A 41 -3.72 8.37 -11.56
C ASP A 41 -3.25 7.04 -12.19
N LEU A 42 -3.23 6.00 -11.37
CA LEU A 42 -2.85 4.65 -11.81
C LEU A 42 -3.77 4.14 -12.94
N ARG A 43 -5.02 4.59 -13.03
CA ARG A 43 -5.92 4.18 -14.11
C ARG A 43 -5.50 4.85 -15.43
N ALA A 44 -5.19 6.15 -15.41
CA ALA A 44 -4.67 6.86 -16.58
C ALA A 44 -3.31 6.31 -17.03
N LEU A 45 -2.50 5.79 -16.10
CA LEU A 45 -1.24 5.11 -16.39
C LEU A 45 -1.42 3.69 -16.98
N GLY A 46 -2.65 3.22 -17.18
CA GLY A 46 -2.94 1.95 -17.82
C GLY A 46 -2.97 0.74 -16.88
N PHE A 47 -2.97 0.96 -15.56
CA PHE A 47 -3.19 -0.14 -14.62
C PHE A 47 -4.68 -0.53 -14.64
N GLU A 48 -4.96 -1.78 -15.01
CA GLU A 48 -6.34 -2.25 -15.23
C GLU A 48 -7.10 -2.54 -13.91
N ARG A 49 -6.38 -2.82 -12.82
CA ARG A 49 -6.95 -3.38 -11.56
C ARG A 49 -6.74 -2.46 -10.36
N VAL A 50 -6.91 -1.15 -10.57
CA VAL A 50 -6.67 -0.11 -9.55
C VAL A 50 -7.77 -0.05 -8.49
N ILE A 51 -9.01 -0.38 -8.84
CA ILE A 51 -10.14 -0.32 -7.90
C ILE A 51 -10.28 -1.66 -7.20
N PRO A 52 -10.05 -1.76 -5.87
CA PRO A 52 -10.26 -2.98 -5.09
C PRO A 52 -11.74 -3.40 -5.06
N HIS A 53 -12.01 -4.71 -4.92
CA HIS A 53 -13.38 -5.19 -4.70
C HIS A 53 -13.78 -4.93 -3.26
N ALA A 54 -15.08 -4.96 -2.95
CA ALA A 54 -15.58 -4.71 -1.60
C ALA A 54 -14.98 -5.66 -0.52
N THR A 55 -14.56 -6.87 -0.89
CA THR A 55 -13.85 -7.83 -0.02
C THR A 55 -12.33 -7.66 -0.10
N GLY A 56 -11.88 -6.46 -0.45
CA GLY A 56 -10.51 -6.11 -0.78
C GLY A 56 -10.15 -6.46 -2.23
N ARG A 57 -10.20 -7.74 -2.61
CA ARG A 57 -9.48 -8.17 -3.82
C ARG A 57 -10.20 -7.87 -5.13
N PRO A 58 -9.68 -7.01 -6.03
CA PRO A 58 -10.31 -6.76 -7.33
C PRO A 58 -10.18 -7.90 -8.33
N ALA A 59 -11.22 -8.06 -9.16
CA ALA A 59 -11.39 -9.08 -10.20
C ALA A 59 -10.33 -9.00 -11.29
#